data_AF-A0A3Q7FZW1-F1
#
_entry.id   AF-A0A3Q7FZW1-F1
#
_cell.length_a   1.000
_cell.length_b   1.000
_cell.length_c   1.000
_cell.angle_alpha   90.00
_cell.angle_beta   90.00
_cell.angle_gamma   90.00
#
_symmetry.space_group_name_H-M   'P 1'
#
loop_
_entity.id
_entity.type
_entity.pdbx_description
1 polymer ?
#
loop_
_entity_poly.entity_id
_entity_poly.type
_entity_poly.pdbx_seq_one_letter_code
_entity_poly.pdbx_strand_id
1 'polypeptide(L)'
;MDISRKRETYRITNINSGDQGPSNQVTILRRTTSYVDDRGYIFVGFQDVVQTLLVEILKPEPCRSVLCIYGMGGVGKTTLARNLYRSPSI
;
A
#
# COMPACT_ATOMS: atom_id res chain seq x y z
N MET A 1 -12.47 -15.30 0.96
CA MET A 1 -12.92 -14.44 2.09
C MET A 1 -13.65 -13.26 1.50
N ASP A 2 -14.95 -13.09 1.78
CA ASP A 2 -15.73 -11.96 1.26
C ASP A 2 -15.45 -10.71 2.11
N ILE A 3 -14.52 -9.89 1.62
CA ILE A 3 -14.10 -8.65 2.27
C ILE A 3 -15.24 -7.64 2.28
N SER A 4 -16.10 -7.64 1.25
CA SER A 4 -17.23 -6.73 1.13
C SER A 4 -18.19 -6.90 2.32
N ARG A 5 -18.52 -8.15 2.66
CA ARG A 5 -19.36 -8.46 3.84
C ARG A 5 -18.73 -7.99 5.16
N LYS A 6 -17.42 -8.18 5.34
CA LYS A 6 -16.73 -7.76 6.57
C LYS A 6 -16.66 -6.25 6.74
N ARG A 7 -16.63 -5.48 5.65
CA ARG A 7 -16.64 -4.01 5.73
C ARG A 7 -17.87 -3.48 6.44
N GLU A 8 -19.04 -4.07 6.21
CA GLU A 8 -20.26 -3.71 6.92
C GLU A 8 -20.14 -4.03 8.41
N THR A 9 -19.68 -5.24 8.73
CA THR A 9 -19.46 -5.68 10.12
C THR A 9 -18.56 -4.73 10.91
N TYR A 10 -17.50 -4.21 10.27
CA TYR A 10 -16.53 -3.31 10.91
C TYR A 10 -16.75 -1.83 10.57
N ARG A 11 -17.87 -1.46 9.92
CA ARG A 11 -18.21 -0.09 9.49
C ARG A 11 -17.08 0.62 8.71
N ILE A 12 -16.39 -0.11 7.83
CA ILE A 12 -15.27 0.41 7.03
C ILE A 12 -15.82 1.15 5.79
N THR A 13 -15.91 2.47 5.88
CA THR A 13 -16.35 3.36 4.80
C THR A 13 -15.23 3.64 3.79
N ASN A 14 -15.59 4.11 2.58
CA ASN A 14 -14.59 4.65 1.67
C ASN A 14 -14.11 5.98 2.23
N ILE A 15 -12.79 6.15 2.32
CA ILE A 15 -12.19 7.44 2.66
C ILE A 15 -12.27 8.28 1.38
N ASN A 16 -13.42 8.90 1.12
CA ASN A 16 -13.43 10.05 0.22
C ASN A 16 -12.58 11.11 0.91
N SER A 17 -11.46 11.46 0.28
CA SER A 17 -10.46 12.41 0.76
C SER A 17 -11.11 13.71 1.20
N GLY A 18 -11.34 13.84 2.51
CA GLY A 18 -12.07 14.98 3.07
C GLY A 18 -12.22 14.97 4.59
N ASP A 19 -12.06 13.82 5.26
CA ASP A 19 -12.25 13.76 6.71
C ASP A 19 -10.90 13.62 7.45
N GLN A 20 -10.47 14.74 8.04
CA GLN A 20 -9.25 14.85 8.84
C GLN A 20 -9.59 14.46 10.29
N GLY A 21 -9.81 13.17 10.52
CA GLY A 21 -10.07 12.63 11.86
C GLY A 21 -8.84 12.74 12.79
N PRO A 22 -9.03 12.74 14.12
CA PRO A 22 -7.97 12.97 15.10
C PRO A 22 -7.09 11.71 15.25
N SER A 23 -6.21 11.44 14.28
CA SER A 23 -5.30 10.28 14.28
C SER A 23 -3.82 10.70 14.42
N ASN A 24 -3.56 11.83 15.09
CA ASN A 24 -2.19 12.35 15.19
C ASN A 24 -1.37 11.67 16.31
N GLN A 25 -2.00 10.96 17.25
CA GLN A 25 -1.32 10.44 18.45
C GLN A 25 -0.77 9.00 18.32
N VAL A 26 -1.44 8.12 17.58
CA VAL A 26 -0.97 6.71 17.40
C VAL A 26 0.19 6.62 16.40
N THR A 27 0.38 7.65 15.58
CA THR A 27 1.32 7.63 14.46
C THR A 27 2.76 8.01 14.85
N ILE A 28 2.99 8.47 16.08
CA ILE A 28 4.32 8.91 16.55
C ILE A 28 5.18 7.71 16.98
N LEU A 29 4.58 6.68 17.59
CA LEU A 29 5.32 5.56 18.20
C LEU A 29 5.87 4.52 17.21
N ARG A 30 5.46 4.56 15.93
CA ARG A 30 5.89 3.59 14.90
C ARG A 30 6.70 4.21 13.75
N ARG A 31 6.93 5.52 13.77
CA ARG A 31 7.68 6.20 12.70
C ARG A 31 9.17 6.27 13.04
N THR A 32 9.89 5.19 12.77
CA THR A 32 11.17 5.34 12.05
C THR A 32 10.85 5.36 10.56
N THR A 33 10.04 6.33 10.11
CA THR A 33 9.99 6.60 8.67
C THR A 33 11.32 7.23 8.35
N SER A 34 12.22 6.46 7.75
CA SER A 34 13.30 7.07 6.97
C SER A 34 12.60 7.84 5.85
N TYR A 35 12.42 9.14 6.08
CA TYR A 35 12.07 10.08 5.03
C TYR A 35 13.30 10.13 4.14
N VAL A 36 13.23 9.36 3.08
CA VAL A 36 14.27 9.16 2.11
C VAL A 36 13.78 9.94 0.89
N ASP A 37 14.43 11.08 0.62
CA ASP A 37 14.10 12.00 -0.47
C ASP A 37 14.28 11.28 -1.82
N ASP A 38 13.23 10.59 -2.27
CA ASP A 38 13.20 9.62 -3.39
C ASP A 38 13.57 10.17 -4.79
N ARG A 39 14.26 11.31 -4.90
CA ARG A 39 14.61 11.98 -6.17
C ARG A 39 15.70 11.31 -7.00
N GLY A 40 16.01 10.04 -6.73
CA GLY A 40 17.03 9.29 -7.49
C GLY A 40 17.32 7.89 -6.95
N TYR A 41 16.30 7.17 -6.45
CA TYR A 41 16.54 5.89 -5.78
C TYR A 41 16.61 4.76 -6.81
N ILE A 42 17.78 4.17 -6.88
CA ILE A 42 18.10 2.95 -7.63
C ILE A 42 17.39 1.79 -6.92
N PHE A 43 16.08 1.66 -7.12
CA PHE A 43 15.36 0.43 -6.83
C PHE A 43 15.60 -0.52 -8.01
N VAL A 44 16.50 -1.47 -7.82
CA VAL A 44 16.95 -2.41 -8.87
C VAL A 44 16.65 -3.85 -8.49
N GLY A 45 16.55 -4.73 -9.49
CA GLY A 45 16.38 -6.17 -9.29
C GLY A 45 14.96 -6.64 -8.94
N PHE A 46 13.98 -5.73 -8.89
CA PHE A 46 12.58 -6.05 -8.58
C PHE A 46 11.60 -5.53 -9.63
N GLN A 47 12.08 -5.17 -10.83
CA GLN A 47 11.25 -4.61 -11.89
C GLN A 47 10.13 -5.58 -12.29
N ASP A 48 10.46 -6.86 -12.46
CA ASP A 48 9.50 -7.91 -12.83
C ASP A 48 8.44 -8.11 -11.76
N VAL A 49 8.86 -8.02 -10.48
CA VAL A 49 7.95 -8.12 -9.33
C VAL A 49 7.00 -6.93 -9.30
N VAL A 50 7.51 -5.70 -9.48
CA VAL A 50 6.67 -4.50 -9.57
C VAL A 50 5.66 -4.61 -10.71
N GLN A 51 6.11 -5.03 -11.89
CA GLN A 51 5.23 -5.17 -13.05
C GLN A 51 4.15 -6.23 -12.82
N THR A 52 4.51 -7.38 -12.25
CA THR A 52 3.55 -8.45 -11.92
C THR A 52 2.52 -7.96 -10.90
N LEU A 53 2.96 -7.25 -9.87
CA LEU A 53 2.05 -6.70 -8.86
C LEU A 53 1.16 -5.59 -9.42
N LEU A 54 1.65 -4.75 -10.33
CA LEU A 54 0.83 -3.76 -11.03
C LEU A 54 -0.27 -4.42 -11.87
N VAL A 55 0.06 -5.48 -12.61
CA VAL A 55 -0.92 -6.24 -13.39
C VAL A 55 -2.00 -6.81 -12.48
N GLU A 56 -1.64 -7.38 -11.33
CA GLU A 56 -2.60 -7.95 -10.39
C GLU A 56 -3.48 -6.88 -9.72
N ILE A 57 -2.91 -5.71 -9.39
CA ILE A 57 -3.64 -4.58 -8.78
C ILE A 57 -4.61 -3.93 -9.77
N LEU A 58 -4.19 -3.78 -11.03
CA LEU A 58 -4.98 -3.11 -12.08
C LEU A 58 -5.94 -4.05 -12.80
N LYS A 59 -5.88 -5.35 -12.50
CA LYS A 59 -6.81 -6.34 -13.06
C LYS A 59 -8.25 -5.96 -12.69
N PRO A 60 -9.17 -5.90 -13.67
CA PRO A 60 -10.57 -5.62 -13.38
C PRO A 60 -11.16 -6.79 -12.62
N GLU A 61 -11.51 -6.55 -11.35
CA GLU A 61 -12.18 -7.52 -10.49
C GLU A 61 -13.55 -6.95 -10.08
N PRO A 62 -14.63 -7.76 -10.11
CA PRO A 62 -15.97 -7.31 -9.73
C PRO A 62 -16.09 -6.98 -8.24
N CYS A 63 -15.11 -7.39 -7.44
CA CYS A 63 -15.06 -7.22 -5.99
C CYS A 63 -13.73 -6.59 -5.57
N ARG A 64 -13.69 -5.98 -4.38
CA ARG A 64 -12.45 -5.43 -3.83
C ARG A 64 -11.44 -6.55 -3.56
N SER A 65 -10.30 -6.50 -4.23
CA SER A 65 -9.16 -7.40 -4.03
C SER A 65 -8.22 -6.87 -2.94
N VAL A 66 -7.45 -7.76 -2.32
CA VAL A 66 -6.43 -7.43 -1.32
C VAL A 66 -5.15 -8.16 -1.68
N LEU A 67 -4.06 -7.39 -1.78
CA LEU A 67 -2.71 -7.89 -2.00
C LEU A 67 -1.88 -7.68 -0.73
N CYS A 68 -1.26 -8.75 -0.23
CA CYS A 68 -0.43 -8.72 0.99
C CYS A 68 1.06 -8.88 0.63
N ILE A 69 1.89 -7.91 1.03
CA ILE A 69 3.36 -8.00 0.91
C ILE A 69 3.92 -8.37 2.29
N TYR A 70 4.45 -9.59 2.44
CA TYR A 70 4.96 -10.13 3.71
C TYR A 70 6.39 -10.71 3.57
N GLY A 71 7.08 -10.93 4.70
CA GLY A 71 8.48 -11.40 4.71
C GLY A 71 9.31 -10.82 5.86
N MET A 72 10.59 -11.21 5.95
CA MET A 72 11.54 -10.79 7.00
C MET A 72 11.72 -9.26 7.07
N GLY A 73 12.12 -8.73 8.23
CA GLY A 73 12.48 -7.32 8.40
C GLY A 73 13.62 -6.91 7.45
N GLY A 74 13.63 -5.67 6.99
CA GLY A 74 14.72 -5.13 6.15
C GLY A 74 14.71 -5.53 4.66
N VAL A 75 13.91 -6.52 4.23
CA VAL A 75 13.88 -6.99 2.82
C VAL A 75 13.31 -5.97 1.80
N GLY A 76 12.80 -4.82 2.26
CA GLY A 76 12.28 -3.78 1.36
C GLY A 76 10.79 -3.86 1.02
N LYS A 77 9.95 -4.56 1.80
CA LYS A 77 8.49 -4.62 1.59
C LYS A 77 7.82 -3.24 1.50
N THR A 78 8.15 -2.37 2.45
CA THR A 78 7.63 -1.00 2.48
C THR A 78 8.15 -0.18 1.30
N THR A 79 9.38 -0.45 0.84
CA THR A 79 9.97 0.17 -0.36
C THR A 79 9.22 -0.27 -1.62
N LEU A 80 8.93 -1.57 -1.76
CA LEU A 80 8.14 -2.12 -2.86
C LEU A 80 6.73 -1.51 -2.90
N ALA A 81 6.04 -1.47 -1.75
CA ALA A 81 4.72 -0.84 -1.63
C ALA A 81 4.74 0.65 -2.00
N ARG A 82 5.79 1.37 -1.60
CA ARG A 82 5.97 2.80 -1.95
C ARG A 82 6.17 2.99 -3.45
N ASN A 83 6.98 2.15 -4.09
CA ASN A 83 7.22 2.22 -5.54
C ASN A 83 5.96 1.92 -6.35
N LEU A 84 5.18 0.92 -5.93
CA LEU A 84 3.87 0.64 -6.54
C LEU A 84 2.95 1.85 -6.43
N TYR A 85 2.84 2.46 -5.25
CA TYR A 85 1.96 3.61 -5.03
C TYR A 85 2.35 4.86 -5.83
N ARG A 86 3.64 5.05 -6.12
CA ARG A 86 4.13 6.19 -6.93
C ARG A 86 4.13 5.90 -8.42
N SER A 87 3.80 4.68 -8.84
CA SER A 87 3.79 4.31 -10.26
C SER A 87 2.76 5.16 -11.01
N PRO A 88 3.11 5.77 -12.16
CA PRO A 88 2.19 6.61 -12.94
C PRO A 88 1.02 5.81 -13.54
N SER A 89 1.02 4.48 -13.40
CA SER A 89 0.00 3.57 -13.92
C SER A 89 -1.19 3.37 -12.97
N ILE A 90 -1.15 3.93 -11.75
CA ILE A 90 -2.21 3.85 -10.71
C ILE A 90 -2.89 5.20 -10.54
#